data_AF-A0A855GVR1-F1
#
_entry.id   AF-A0A855GVR1-F1
#
_cell.length_a   1.000
_cell.length_b   1.000
_cell.length_c   1.000
_cell.angle_alpha   90.00
_cell.angle_beta   90.00
_cell.angle_gamma   90.00
#
_symmetry.space_group_name_H-M   'P 1'
#
loop_
_entity.id
_entity.type
_entity.pdbx_description
1 polymer ?
#
loop_
_entity_poly.entity_id
_entity_poly.type
_entity_poly.pdbx_seq_one_letter_code
_entity_poly.pdbx_strand_id
1 'polypeptide(L)'
;MASCERTALKKYIKNYHKVHKLIDVDDLDISDNDFFNIESDTGMSFDAIVQQYTQISDVAGVNNIMDKVLRVGTEKEIHIFFMMLQGRTVNDMCKVFDKTTSTIHNYIDNLLDKVIEG
;
A
#
# COMPACT_ATOMS: atom_id res chain seq x y z
N MET A 1 -18.84 -16.92 4.99
CA MET A 1 -18.48 -16.16 3.77
C MET A 1 -17.22 -15.31 4.02
N ALA A 2 -17.14 -14.53 5.11
CA ALA A 2 -15.98 -13.71 5.47
C ALA A 2 -14.58 -14.40 5.42
N SER A 3 -14.46 -15.70 5.72
CA SER A 3 -13.15 -16.39 5.72
C SER A 3 -12.51 -16.54 4.34
N CYS A 4 -13.30 -16.75 3.27
CA CYS A 4 -12.74 -16.86 1.92
C CYS A 4 -12.32 -15.50 1.35
N GLU A 5 -13.11 -14.46 1.63
CA GLU A 5 -12.84 -13.07 1.27
C GLU A 5 -11.59 -12.54 1.98
N ARG A 6 -11.45 -12.83 3.28
CA ARG A 6 -10.25 -12.48 4.06
C ARG A 6 -9.00 -13.17 3.49
N THR A 7 -9.12 -14.43 3.08
CA THR A 7 -8.00 -15.18 2.48
C THR A 7 -7.60 -14.61 1.11
N ALA A 8 -8.58 -14.23 0.29
CA ALA A 8 -8.35 -13.61 -1.00
C ALA A 8 -7.66 -12.24 -0.85
N LEU A 9 -8.11 -11.40 0.09
CA LEU A 9 -7.53 -10.09 0.37
C LEU A 9 -6.10 -10.21 0.93
N LYS A 10 -5.87 -11.13 1.87
CA LYS A 10 -4.50 -11.43 2.37
C LYS A 10 -3.57 -11.86 1.23
N LYS A 11 -4.04 -12.71 0.31
CA LYS A 11 -3.25 -13.17 -0.83
C LYS A 11 -2.97 -12.04 -1.84
N TYR A 12 -3.93 -11.15 -2.05
CA TYR A 12 -3.80 -9.98 -2.91
C TYR A 12 -2.72 -9.03 -2.38
N ILE A 13 -2.85 -8.58 -1.12
CA ILE A 13 -1.87 -7.70 -0.45
C ILE A 13 -0.47 -8.34 -0.42
N LYS A 14 -0.39 -9.64 -0.09
CA LYS A 14 0.88 -10.37 -0.06
C LYS A 14 1.56 -10.49 -1.42
N ASN A 15 0.82 -10.43 -2.52
CA ASN A 15 1.41 -10.54 -3.85
C ASN A 15 1.70 -9.18 -4.47
N TYR A 16 1.09 -8.10 -3.97
CA TYR A 16 1.29 -6.74 -4.45
C TYR A 16 2.77 -6.34 -4.49
N HIS A 17 3.50 -6.47 -3.37
CA HIS A 17 4.93 -6.13 -3.29
C HIS A 17 5.87 -6.99 -4.19
N LYS A 18 5.37 -8.09 -4.76
CA LYS A 18 6.18 -8.96 -5.64
C LYS A 18 6.13 -8.52 -7.10
N VAL A 19 5.04 -7.88 -7.50
CA VAL A 19 4.82 -7.38 -8.86
C VAL A 19 5.30 -5.93 -8.94
N HIS A 20 5.07 -5.17 -7.87
CA HIS A 20 5.59 -3.83 -7.68
C HIS A 20 6.86 -3.95 -6.85
N LYS A 21 8.00 -4.21 -7.51
CA LYS A 21 9.30 -3.90 -6.89
C LYS A 21 9.17 -2.46 -6.38
N LEU A 22 9.47 -2.23 -5.10
CA LEU A 22 9.80 -0.89 -4.64
C LEU A 22 10.80 -0.40 -5.67
N ILE A 23 10.41 0.60 -6.46
CA ILE A 23 11.36 1.37 -7.23
C ILE A 23 12.41 1.70 -6.17
N ASP A 24 13.67 1.29 -6.38
CA ASP A 24 14.76 1.86 -5.62
C ASP A 24 14.58 3.34 -5.87
N VAL A 25 13.97 4.02 -4.92
CA VAL A 25 13.99 5.45 -4.88
C VAL A 25 15.46 5.64 -4.53
N ASP A 26 16.30 5.70 -5.57
CA ASP A 26 17.50 6.50 -5.47
C ASP A 26 16.96 7.77 -4.82
N ASP A 27 17.37 8.01 -3.57
CA ASP A 27 17.20 9.29 -2.90
C ASP A 27 18.00 10.28 -3.74
N LEU A 28 17.48 10.59 -4.94
CA LEU A 28 17.92 11.64 -5.79
C LEU A 28 17.66 12.86 -4.91
N ASP A 29 18.74 13.47 -4.47
CA ASP A 29 18.77 14.75 -3.79
C ASP A 29 18.29 15.80 -4.80
N ILE A 30 17.00 15.75 -5.12
CA ILE A 30 16.32 16.70 -5.98
C ILE A 30 16.19 17.94 -5.12
N SER A 31 17.05 18.92 -5.38
CA SER A 31 16.94 20.21 -4.71
C SER A 31 15.55 20.80 -4.97
N ASP A 32 15.02 21.61 -4.04
CA ASP A 32 13.70 22.24 -4.23
C ASP A 32 13.58 22.95 -5.59
N ASN A 33 14.68 23.50 -6.10
CA ASN A 33 14.73 24.14 -7.42
C ASN A 33 14.62 23.14 -8.58
N ASP A 34 15.15 21.93 -8.44
CA ASP A 34 15.03 20.88 -9.45
C ASP A 34 13.60 20.32 -9.49
N PHE A 35 12.91 20.26 -8.36
CA PHE A 35 11.50 19.83 -8.27
C PHE A 35 10.56 20.75 -9.06
N PHE A 36 10.81 22.08 -9.05
CA PHE A 36 10.02 23.05 -9.80
C PHE A 36 10.50 23.26 -11.24
N ASN A 37 11.71 22.79 -11.59
CA ASN A 37 12.30 22.84 -12.93
C ASN A 37 12.26 21.50 -13.67
N ILE A 38 11.41 20.55 -13.24
CA ILE A 38 11.09 19.37 -14.05
C ILE A 38 10.26 19.86 -15.25
N GLU A 39 10.92 20.50 -16.22
CA GLU A 39 10.44 20.50 -17.59
C GLU A 39 10.22 19.03 -17.94
N SER A 40 9.02 18.71 -18.41
CA SER A 40 8.51 17.35 -18.60
C SER A 40 9.38 16.54 -19.57
N ASP A 41 10.49 16.01 -19.07
CA ASP A 41 11.52 15.32 -19.85
C ASP A 41 11.08 13.92 -20.30
N THR A 42 9.86 13.52 -19.95
CA THR A 42 9.29 12.24 -20.36
C THR A 42 8.58 12.29 -21.70
N GLY A 43 8.30 13.49 -22.26
CA GLY A 43 7.55 13.64 -23.52
C GLY A 43 6.16 12.98 -23.51
N MET A 44 5.71 12.53 -22.34
CA MET A 44 4.45 11.84 -22.12
C MET A 44 3.46 12.80 -21.48
N SER A 45 2.23 12.82 -21.98
CA SER A 45 1.17 13.56 -21.31
C SER A 45 0.93 12.98 -19.91
N PHE A 46 0.44 13.81 -18.98
CA PHE A 46 0.01 13.35 -17.67
C PHE A 46 -0.94 12.14 -17.78
N ASP A 47 -1.85 12.16 -18.75
CA ASP A 47 -2.74 11.03 -19.03
C ASP A 47 -2.02 9.77 -19.51
N ALA A 48 -0.93 9.89 -20.28
CA ALA A 48 -0.12 8.76 -20.72
C ALA A 48 0.69 8.16 -19.56
N ILE A 49 1.22 9.00 -18.66
CA ILE A 49 1.87 8.56 -17.43
C ILE A 49 0.85 7.83 -16.55
N VAL A 50 -0.28 8.47 -16.26
CA VAL A 50 -1.37 7.88 -15.47
C VAL A 50 -1.86 6.59 -16.11
N GLN A 51 -2.02 6.51 -17.43
CA GLN A 51 -2.38 5.27 -18.14
C GLN A 51 -1.30 4.19 -18.03
N GLN A 52 -0.01 4.52 -18.13
CA GLN A 52 1.06 3.53 -17.97
C GLN A 52 1.09 2.95 -16.53
N TYR A 53 0.77 3.77 -15.53
CA TYR A 53 0.56 3.34 -14.15
C TYR A 53 -0.78 2.58 -13.94
N THR A 54 -1.87 2.96 -14.63
CA THR A 54 -3.19 2.33 -14.50
C THR A 54 -3.41 1.13 -15.43
N GLN A 55 -2.55 0.89 -16.41
CA GLN A 55 -2.57 -0.32 -17.26
C GLN A 55 -2.15 -1.58 -16.50
N ILE A 56 -1.71 -1.45 -15.25
CA ILE A 56 -1.64 -2.57 -14.32
C ILE A 56 -3.01 -2.62 -13.62
N SER A 57 -3.84 -3.61 -13.95
CA SER A 57 -5.13 -3.88 -13.28
C SER A 57 -5.03 -3.96 -11.75
N ASP A 58 -3.81 -4.14 -11.24
CA ASP A 58 -3.42 -4.18 -9.84
C ASP A 58 -3.40 -2.79 -9.15
N VAL A 59 -3.20 -1.70 -9.89
CA VAL A 59 -3.17 -0.32 -9.33
C VAL A 59 -4.58 0.18 -9.05
N ALA A 60 -5.55 -0.10 -9.93
CA ALA A 60 -6.96 0.21 -9.66
C ALA A 60 -7.52 -0.61 -8.49
N GLY A 61 -7.11 -1.87 -8.37
CA GLY A 61 -7.49 -2.76 -7.27
C GLY A 61 -6.95 -2.31 -5.92
N VAL A 62 -5.65 -1.99 -5.82
CA VAL A 62 -5.06 -1.49 -4.58
C VAL A 62 -5.62 -0.11 -4.20
N ASN A 63 -5.90 0.76 -5.17
CA ASN A 63 -6.44 2.10 -4.88
C ASN A 63 -7.84 2.02 -4.26
N ASN A 64 -8.68 1.08 -4.72
CA ASN A 64 -10.00 0.85 -4.10
C ASN A 64 -9.87 0.30 -2.67
N ILE A 65 -8.94 -0.63 -2.45
CA ILE A 65 -8.67 -1.16 -1.10
C ILE A 65 -8.09 -0.07 -0.20
N MET A 66 -7.19 0.77 -0.73
CA MET A 66 -6.59 1.90 -0.02
C MET A 66 -7.66 2.89 0.42
N ASP A 67 -8.56 3.29 -0.48
CA ASP A 67 -9.66 4.21 -0.17
C ASP A 67 -10.56 3.66 0.95
N LYS A 68 -10.90 2.37 0.88
CA LYS A 68 -11.66 1.70 1.95
C LYS A 68 -10.90 1.68 3.27
N VAL A 69 -9.61 1.30 3.25
CA VAL A 69 -8.76 1.27 4.44
C VAL A 69 -8.66 2.65 5.09
N LEU A 70 -8.50 3.71 4.30
CA LEU A 70 -8.43 5.08 4.80
C LEU A 70 -9.76 5.54 5.42
N ARG A 71 -10.89 5.01 4.92
CA ARG A 71 -12.22 5.33 5.45
C ARG A 71 -12.54 4.61 6.77
N VAL A 72 -12.18 3.33 6.89
CA VAL A 72 -12.64 2.46 8.00
C VAL A 72 -11.56 2.17 9.04
N GLY A 73 -10.29 2.35 8.66
CA GLY A 73 -9.15 2.05 9.50
C GLY A 73 -8.86 3.15 10.52
N THR A 74 -8.38 2.75 11.68
CA THR A 74 -7.70 3.67 12.62
C THR A 74 -6.30 4.00 12.10
N GLU A 75 -5.69 5.09 12.57
CA GLU A 75 -4.32 5.49 12.19
C GLU A 75 -3.30 4.34 12.29
N LYS A 76 -3.41 3.51 13.35
CA LYS A 76 -2.53 2.36 13.58
C LYS A 76 -2.76 1.25 12.55
N GLU A 77 -4.02 0.95 12.27
CA GLU A 77 -4.40 -0.07 11.28
C GLU A 77 -3.98 0.37 9.87
N ILE A 78 -4.18 1.64 9.53
CA ILE A 78 -3.75 2.23 8.27
C ILE A 78 -2.22 2.13 8.12
N HIS A 79 -1.45 2.47 9.15
CA HIS A 79 0.00 2.36 9.08
C HIS A 79 0.47 0.90 8.94
N ILE A 80 -0.17 -0.05 9.63
CA ILE A 80 0.09 -1.48 9.43
C ILE A 80 -0.21 -1.92 7.99
N PHE A 81 -1.28 -1.40 7.38
CA PHE A 81 -1.61 -1.68 5.99
C PHE A 81 -0.52 -1.22 5.02
N PHE A 82 0.01 0.00 5.19
CA PHE A 82 1.14 0.48 4.39
C PHE A 82 2.40 -0.39 4.60
N MET A 83 2.69 -0.81 5.83
CA MET A 83 3.80 -1.73 6.10
C MET A 83 3.60 -3.09 5.40
N MET A 84 2.36 -3.59 5.29
CA MET A 84 2.05 -4.82 4.54
C MET A 84 2.24 -4.63 3.03
N LEU A 85 1.84 -3.49 2.47
CA LEU A 85 2.07 -3.16 1.05
C LEU A 85 3.56 -3.07 0.70
N GLN A 86 4.38 -2.61 1.65
CA GLN A 86 5.84 -2.58 1.53
C GLN A 86 6.49 -3.97 1.71
N GLY A 87 5.72 -5.01 2.05
CA GLY A 87 6.24 -6.36 2.29
C GLY A 87 6.98 -6.53 3.62
N ARG A 88 6.82 -5.61 4.59
CA ARG A 88 7.46 -5.70 5.91
C ARG A 88 6.92 -6.89 6.71
N THR A 89 7.75 -7.46 7.57
CA THR A 89 7.35 -8.61 8.39
C THR A 89 6.55 -8.17 9.62
N VAL A 90 5.76 -9.09 10.19
CA VAL A 90 5.06 -8.85 11.46
C VAL A 90 6.04 -8.49 12.58
N ASN A 91 7.26 -9.05 12.57
CA ASN A 91 8.29 -8.69 13.55
C ASN A 91 8.76 -7.24 13.39
N ASP A 92 8.85 -6.71 12.17
CA ASP A 92 9.17 -5.30 11.94
C ASP A 92 8.06 -4.39 12.46
N MET A 93 6.80 -4.79 12.25
CA MET A 93 5.63 -4.09 12.81
C MET A 93 5.65 -4.12 14.35
N CYS A 94 5.92 -5.27 14.97
CA CYS A 94 6.04 -5.37 16.42
C CYS A 94 7.04 -4.36 17.01
N LYS A 95 8.19 -4.17 16.33
CA LYS A 95 9.20 -3.18 16.73
C LYS A 95 8.71 -1.74 16.56
N VAL A 96 8.07 -1.42 15.43
CA VAL A 96 7.57 -0.06 15.14
C VAL A 96 6.48 0.37 16.13
N PHE A 97 5.58 -0.55 16.48
CA PHE A 97 4.44 -0.24 17.35
C PHE A 97 4.68 -0.51 18.83
N ASP A 98 5.82 -1.11 19.18
CA ASP A 98 6.10 -1.67 20.51
C ASP A 98 4.94 -2.55 21.02
N LYS A 99 4.64 -3.58 20.21
CA LYS A 99 3.52 -4.53 20.45
C LYS A 99 3.94 -5.97 20.22
N THR A 100 3.14 -6.88 20.79
CA THR A 100 3.29 -8.31 20.55
C THR A 100 2.74 -8.70 19.19
N THR A 101 3.23 -9.82 18.68
CA THR A 101 2.75 -10.43 17.43
C THR A 101 1.25 -10.67 17.44
N SER A 102 0.69 -11.13 18.56
CA SER A 102 -0.76 -11.33 18.71
C SER A 102 -1.54 -10.03 18.56
N THR A 103 -1.04 -8.92 19.11
CA THR A 103 -1.69 -7.61 18.95
C THR A 103 -1.62 -7.12 17.51
N ILE A 104 -0.48 -7.27 16.83
CA ILE A 104 -0.36 -6.92 15.40
C ILE A 104 -1.30 -7.77 14.54
N HIS A 105 -1.39 -9.08 14.80
CA HIS A 105 -2.36 -9.95 14.11
C HIS A 105 -3.79 -9.48 14.31
N ASN A 106 -4.17 -9.09 15.54
CA ASN A 106 -5.51 -8.55 15.80
C ASN A 106 -5.77 -7.26 15.03
N TYR A 107 -4.79 -6.34 14.93
CA TYR A 107 -4.95 -5.13 14.12
C TYR A 107 -5.14 -5.45 12.64
N ILE A 108 -4.40 -6.42 12.11
CA ILE A 108 -4.55 -6.86 10.71
C ILE A 108 -5.94 -7.47 10.51
N ASP A 109 -6.34 -8.42 11.36
CA ASP A 109 -7.63 -9.10 11.21
C ASP A 109 -8.81 -8.14 11.35
N ASN A 110 -8.78 -7.23 12.34
CA ASN A 110 -9.82 -6.22 12.53
C ASN A 110 -9.93 -5.27 11.34
N LEU A 111 -8.79 -4.81 10.78
CA LEU A 111 -8.80 -3.96 9.61
C LEU A 111 -9.42 -4.68 8.41
N LEU A 112 -9.02 -5.93 8.16
CA LEU A 112 -9.54 -6.69 7.04
C LEU A 112 -11.04 -6.93 7.17
N ASP A 113 -11.54 -7.19 8.38
CA ASP A 113 -12.98 -7.34 8.63
C ASP A 113 -13.73 -6.04 8.33
N LYS A 114 -13.24 -4.90 8.81
CA LYS A 114 -13.84 -3.58 8.49
C LYS A 114 -13.88 -3.31 6.99
N VAL A 115 -12.82 -3.67 6.26
CA VAL A 115 -12.75 -3.48 4.80
C VAL A 115 -13.74 -4.38 4.06
N ILE A 116 -14.01 -5.58 4.58
CA ILE A 116 -14.99 -6.52 4.02
C ILE A 116 -16.43 -6.07 4.34
N GLU A 117 -16.68 -5.64 5.58
CA GLU A 117 -18.01 -5.25 6.07
C GLU A 117 -18.46 -3.89 5.52
N GLY A 118 -17.53 -2.97 5.26
CA GLY A 118 -17.78 -1.72 4.53
C GLY A 118 -17.83 -0.47 5.40
#